data_AF-A0A1D1YUH8-F1
#
_entry.id   AF-A0A1D1YUH8-F1
#
_cell.length_a   1.000
_cell.length_b   1.000
_cell.length_c   1.000
_cell.angle_alpha   90.00
_cell.angle_beta   90.00
_cell.angle_gamma   90.00
#
_symmetry.space_group_name_H-M   'P 1'
#
loop_
_entity.id
_entity.type
_entity.pdbx_description
1 polymer ?
#
loop_
_entity_poly.entity_id
_entity_poly.type
_entity_poly.pdbx_seq_one_letter_code
_entity_poly.pdbx_strand_id
1 'polypeptide(L)'
;FVDEHPGGHEVLVHASGIGDASQTFEDVGHSSSARKRMAKYVIGVLEGYDVSEAKKRTKPKEEILAEIKAQQSKATLKLTDILLPSMILAFAIGGWFFLEKEAFA
;
A
#
# COMPACT_ATOMS: atom_id res chain seq x y z
N PHE A 1 22.06 9.30 -4.97
CA PHE A 1 20.92 8.38 -4.92
C PHE A 1 20.41 8.12 -3.51
N VAL A 2 21.27 7.82 -2.52
CA VAL A 2 20.84 7.54 -1.14
C VAL A 2 19.90 8.63 -0.58
N ASP A 3 20.29 9.90 -0.70
CA ASP A 3 19.46 11.03 -0.23
C ASP A 3 18.33 11.44 -1.18
N GLU A 4 18.38 10.96 -2.42
CA GLU A 4 17.43 11.31 -3.49
C GLU A 4 16.38 10.21 -3.73
N HIS A 5 16.41 9.16 -2.90
CA HIS A 5 15.50 8.04 -3.01
C HIS A 5 14.13 8.44 -2.44
N PRO A 6 13.03 8.38 -3.21
CA PRO A 6 11.72 8.81 -2.73
C PRO A 6 11.19 8.04 -1.51
N GLY A 7 11.70 6.83 -1.26
CA GLY A 7 11.38 6.03 -0.07
C GLY A 7 12.27 6.32 1.15
N GLY A 8 13.13 7.35 1.08
CA GLY A 8 14.13 7.68 2.11
C GLY A 8 15.40 6.85 2.01
N HIS A 9 16.46 7.29 2.69
CA HIS A 9 17.75 6.58 2.71
C HIS A 9 17.74 5.33 3.58
N GLU A 10 16.89 5.29 4.62
CA GLU A 10 16.89 4.22 5.63
C GLU A 10 16.65 2.84 5.01
N VAL A 11 15.75 2.77 4.03
CA VAL A 11 15.45 1.51 3.33
C VAL A 11 16.63 1.00 2.50
N LEU A 12 17.43 1.91 1.94
CA LEU A 12 18.63 1.55 1.16
C LEU A 12 19.78 1.14 2.09
N VAL A 13 19.96 1.85 3.21
CA VAL A 13 20.97 1.51 4.23
C VAL A 13 20.66 0.14 4.82
N HIS A 14 19.41 -0.11 5.22
CA HIS A 14 18.99 -1.40 5.74
C HIS A 14 19.24 -2.52 4.71
N ALA A 15 18.77 -2.34 3.46
CA ALA A 15 18.96 -3.32 2.38
C ALA A 15 20.44 -3.61 2.09
N SER A 16 21.31 -2.59 2.18
CA SER A 16 22.75 -2.76 1.94
C SER A 16 23.42 -3.73 2.92
N GLY A 17 22.90 -3.87 4.14
CA GLY A 17 23.42 -4.78 5.15
C GLY A 17 22.96 -6.24 4.99
N ILE A 18 21.82 -6.47 4.32
CA ILE A 18 21.23 -7.81 4.16
C ILE A 18 21.68 -8.51 2.87
N GLY A 19 22.12 -7.73 1.87
CA GLY A 19 22.60 -8.22 0.59
C GLY A 19 21.56 -8.07 -0.54
N ASP A 20 20.99 -9.18 -1.02
CA ASP A 20 20.09 -9.18 -2.17
C ASP A 20 18.74 -8.50 -1.85
N ALA A 21 18.53 -7.33 -2.44
CA ALA A 21 17.31 -6.53 -2.29
C ALA A 21 16.28 -6.75 -3.43
N SER A 22 16.48 -7.75 -4.30
CA SER A 22 15.63 -8.00 -5.48
C SER A 22 14.15 -8.20 -5.10
N GLN A 23 13.88 -8.98 -4.05
CA GLN A 23 12.52 -9.24 -3.61
C GLN A 23 11.84 -7.98 -3.07
N THR A 24 12.50 -7.25 -2.16
CA THR A 24 11.97 -6.01 -1.59
C THR A 24 11.73 -4.95 -2.67
N PHE A 25 12.60 -4.88 -3.69
CA PHE A 25 12.42 -3.96 -4.81
C PHE A 25 11.16 -4.28 -5.64
N GLU A 26 10.89 -5.56 -5.89
CA GLU A 26 9.71 -6.02 -6.63
C GLU A 26 8.42 -5.92 -5.80
N ASP A 27 8.46 -6.23 -4.50
CA ASP A 27 7.31 -6.16 -3.59
C ASP A 27 6.77 -4.72 -3.44
N VAL A 28 7.65 -3.72 -3.51
CA VAL A 28 7.26 -2.30 -3.53
C VAL A 28 6.58 -1.90 -4.84
N GLY A 29 6.83 -2.64 -5.93
CA GLY A 29 6.22 -2.35 -7.23
C GLY A 29 6.77 -1.09 -7.91
N HIS A 30 8.10 -0.93 -7.91
CA HIS A 30 8.75 0.23 -8.54
C HIS A 30 8.38 0.38 -10.03
N SER A 31 8.11 1.63 -10.43
CA SER A 31 7.71 1.95 -11.80
C SER A 31 8.83 1.70 -12.83
N SER A 32 8.47 1.67 -14.12
CA SER A 32 9.44 1.53 -15.21
C SER A 32 10.48 2.65 -15.24
N SER A 33 10.12 3.88 -14.82
CA SER A 33 11.06 4.99 -14.69
C SER A 33 12.04 4.79 -13.53
N ALA A 34 11.59 4.20 -12.42
CA ALA A 34 12.47 3.82 -11.31
C ALA A 34 13.47 2.73 -11.72
N ARG A 35 13.03 1.69 -12.46
CA ARG A 35 13.92 0.67 -13.03
C ARG A 35 14.94 1.28 -14.01
N LYS A 36 14.52 2.23 -14.84
CA LYS A 36 15.44 2.97 -15.74
C LYS A 36 16.45 3.81 -14.97
N ARG A 37 16.07 4.38 -13.82
CA ARG A 37 16.98 5.12 -12.93
C ARG A 37 17.98 4.16 -12.29
N MET A 38 17.53 3.02 -11.76
CA MET A 38 18.37 1.97 -11.18
C MET A 38 19.44 1.48 -12.16
N ALA A 39 19.09 1.29 -13.44
CA ALA A 39 20.02 0.85 -14.48
C ALA A 39 21.26 1.76 -14.64
N LYS A 40 21.16 3.05 -14.30
CA LYS A 40 22.29 4.00 -14.34
C LYS A 40 23.32 3.77 -13.23
N TYR A 41 22.94 3.08 -12.17
CA TYR A 41 23.77 2.82 -10.99
C TYR A 41 24.33 1.40 -10.96
N VAL A 42 24.17 0.63 -12.03
CA VAL A 42 24.73 -0.72 -12.16
C VAL A 42 26.23 -0.64 -12.37
N ILE A 43 27.00 -1.20 -11.44
CA ILE A 43 28.47 -1.23 -11.49
C ILE A 43 29.05 -2.58 -11.95
N GLY A 44 28.25 -3.64 -11.98
CA GLY A 44 28.67 -4.98 -12.33
C GLY A 44 27.58 -6.02 -12.07
N VAL A 45 27.93 -7.29 -12.29
CA VAL A 45 27.08 -8.45 -12.03
C VAL A 45 27.86 -9.42 -11.15
N LEU A 46 27.17 -10.08 -10.21
CA LEU A 46 27.80 -11.08 -9.35
C LEU A 46 28.25 -12.29 -10.17
N GLU A 47 29.45 -12.81 -9.88
CA GLU A 47 29.97 -14.00 -10.55
C GLU A 47 29.05 -15.21 -10.33
N GLY A 48 28.69 -15.90 -11.41
CA GLY A 48 27.73 -17.01 -11.37
C GLY A 48 26.25 -16.60 -11.37
N TYR A 49 25.92 -15.32 -11.45
CA TYR A 49 24.52 -14.86 -11.54
C TYR A 49 23.96 -15.05 -12.96
N ASP A 50 22.94 -15.89 -13.11
CA ASP A 50 22.24 -16.09 -14.38
C ASP A 50 21.15 -15.02 -14.60
N VAL A 51 21.43 -14.11 -15.52
CA VAL A 51 20.53 -13.01 -15.92
C VAL A 51 19.25 -13.52 -16.62
N SER A 52 19.22 -14.78 -17.07
CA SER A 52 18.06 -15.40 -17.73
C SER A 52 16.90 -15.66 -16.75
N GLU A 53 17.21 -15.93 -15.49
CA GLU A 53 16.23 -16.16 -14.41
C GLU A 53 15.50 -14.86 -14.02
N ALA A 54 16.22 -13.73 -13.98
CA ALA A 54 15.67 -12.44 -13.60
C ALA A 54 14.55 -11.96 -14.53
N LYS A 55 14.60 -12.34 -15.81
CA LYS A 55 13.60 -11.97 -16.81
C LYS A 55 12.25 -12.69 -16.63
N LYS A 56 12.21 -13.80 -15.88
CA LYS A 56 10.98 -14.57 -15.64
C LYS A 56 10.13 -14.02 -14.48
N ARG A 57 10.70 -13.17 -13.61
CA ARG A 57 10.04 -12.74 -12.36
C ARG A 57 9.13 -11.53 -12.47
N THR A 58 9.01 -10.90 -13.64
CA THR A 58 8.00 -9.86 -13.83
C THR A 58 6.62 -10.49 -13.90
N LYS A 59 5.84 -10.39 -12.82
CA LYS A 59 4.42 -10.73 -12.83
C LYS A 59 3.76 -10.03 -14.04
N PRO A 60 3.03 -10.77 -14.89
CA PRO A 60 2.32 -10.17 -16.01
C PRO A 60 1.43 -9.05 -15.49
N LYS A 61 1.39 -7.93 -16.23
CA LYS A 61 0.59 -6.74 -15.91
C LYS A 61 -0.90 -7.06 -15.62
N GLU A 62 -1.37 -8.21 -16.11
CA GLU A 62 -2.70 -8.76 -15.88
C GLU A 62 -2.94 -9.26 -14.44
N GLU A 63 -1.93 -9.83 -13.78
CA GLU A 63 -2.04 -10.33 -12.41
C GLU A 63 -2.19 -9.18 -11.40
N ILE A 64 -1.40 -8.11 -11.58
CA ILE A 64 -1.49 -6.90 -10.76
C ILE A 64 -2.84 -6.20 -10.94
N LEU A 65 -3.36 -6.17 -12.18
CA LEU A 65 -4.66 -5.58 -12.46
C LEU A 65 -5.82 -6.40 -11.86
N ALA A 66 -5.68 -7.73 -11.84
CA ALA A 66 -6.64 -8.61 -11.19
C ALA A 66 -6.65 -8.45 -9.67
N GLU A 67 -5.48 -8.30 -9.04
CA GLU A 67 -5.34 -8.11 -7.60
C GLU A 67 -5.89 -6.75 -7.13
N ILE A 68 -5.62 -5.66 -7.87
CA ILE A 68 -6.21 -4.34 -7.59
C ILE A 68 -7.75 -4.38 -7.70
N LYS A 69 -8.29 -5.07 -8.71
CA LYS A 69 -9.75 -5.24 -8.86
C LYS A 69 -10.36 -6.09 -7.74
N ALA A 70 -9.66 -7.13 -7.29
CA ALA A 70 -10.09 -7.99 -6.19
C ALA A 70 -10.05 -7.26 -4.83
N GLN A 71 -9.14 -6.29 -4.67
CA GLN A 71 -9.07 -5.49 -3.45
C GLN A 71 -10.12 -4.37 -3.44
N GLN A 72 -10.44 -3.81 -4.61
CA GLN A 72 -11.53 -2.84 -4.78
C GLN A 72 -12.91 -3.45 -4.52
N SER A 73 -13.12 -4.74 -4.78
CA SER A 73 -14.40 -5.42 -4.52
C SER A 73 -14.67 -5.70 -3.03
N LYS A 74 -13.63 -5.68 -2.17
CA LYS A 74 -13.78 -5.84 -0.72
C LYS A 74 -14.22 -4.58 0.00
N ALA A 75 -14.16 -3.40 -0.64
CA ALA A 75 -14.71 -2.16 -0.10
C ALA A 75 -16.22 -2.04 -0.42
N THR A 76 -17.02 -2.99 0.06
CA THR A 76 -18.49 -2.92 0.00
C THR A 76 -19.01 -2.44 1.35
N LEU A 77 -19.04 -1.12 1.56
CA LEU A 77 -19.71 -0.52 2.71
C LEU A 77 -21.19 -0.88 2.65
N LYS A 78 -21.66 -1.70 3.58
CA LYS A 78 -23.08 -2.09 3.65
C LYS A 78 -23.85 -0.96 4.29
N LEU A 79 -25.06 -0.69 3.81
CA LEU A 79 -25.94 0.35 4.37
C LEU A 79 -26.17 0.16 5.88
N THR A 80 -26.16 -1.08 6.37
CA THR A 80 -26.27 -1.43 7.79
C THR A 80 -25.15 -0.85 8.64
N ASP A 81 -23.93 -0.76 8.09
CA ASP A 81 -22.74 -0.28 8.80
C ASP A 81 -22.79 1.24 9.03
N ILE A 82 -23.64 1.96 8.29
CA ILE A 82 -23.86 3.40 8.39
C ILE A 82 -25.17 3.72 9.13
N LEU A 83 -26.24 2.95 8.87
CA LEU A 83 -27.58 3.23 9.39
C LEU A 83 -27.71 2.97 10.90
N LEU A 84 -27.09 1.89 11.39
CA LEU A 84 -27.18 1.51 12.81
C LEU A 84 -26.52 2.54 13.76
N PRO A 85 -25.26 3.00 13.54
CA PRO A 85 -24.67 4.04 14.38
C PRO A 85 -25.38 5.40 14.23
N SER A 86 -25.87 5.74 13.03
CA SER A 86 -26.63 6.97 12.80
C SER A 86 -27.95 7.00 13.58
N MET A 87 -28.67 5.87 13.63
CA MET A 87 -29.90 5.74 14.40
C MET A 87 -29.66 5.87 15.91
N ILE A 88 -28.62 5.23 16.43
CA ILE A 88 -28.26 5.32 17.85
C ILE A 88 -27.93 6.77 18.22
N LEU A 89 -27.18 7.47 17.37
CA LEU A 89 -26.82 8.87 17.58
C LEU A 89 -28.06 9.78 17.59
N ALA A 90 -28.97 9.59 16.64
CA ALA A 90 -30.22 10.35 16.57
C ALA A 90 -31.11 10.11 17.82
N PHE A 91 -31.19 8.87 18.30
CA PHE A 91 -31.94 8.53 19.51
C PHE A 91 -31.32 9.14 20.77
N ALA A 92 -30.00 9.12 20.90
CA ALA A 92 -29.29 9.72 22.03
C ALA A 92 -29.50 11.24 22.08
N ILE A 93 -29.38 11.93 20.93
CA ILE A 93 -29.58 13.38 20.83
C ILE A 93 -31.06 13.75 21.08
N GLY A 94 -31.99 13.01 20.47
CA GLY A 94 -33.42 13.25 20.65
C GLY A 94 -33.89 13.01 22.08
N GLY A 95 -33.42 11.93 22.72
CA GLY A 95 -33.72 11.61 24.12
C GLY A 95 -33.15 12.65 25.08
N TRP A 96 -31.91 13.11 24.85
CA TRP A 96 -31.33 14.20 25.64
C TRP A 96 -32.16 15.49 25.49
N PHE A 97 -32.49 15.90 24.26
CA PHE A 97 -33.28 17.12 24.04
C PHE A 97 -34.68 17.04 24.67
N PHE A 98 -35.30 15.86 24.69
CA PHE A 98 -36.60 15.65 25.32
C PHE A 98 -36.52 15.67 26.85
N LEU A 99 -35.55 14.97 27.46
CA LEU A 99 -35.34 15.03 28.91
C LEU A 99 -34.92 16.43 29.39
N GLU A 100 -34.12 17.15 28.61
CA GLU A 100 -33.75 18.54 28.89
C GLU A 100 -35.01 19.42 28.91
N LYS A 101 -35.95 19.22 27.96
CA LYS A 101 -37.21 19.97 27.98
C LYS A 101 -38.12 19.66 29.17
N GLU A 102 -38.12 18.42 29.65
CA GLU A 102 -38.86 18.03 30.86
C GLU A 102 -38.15 18.49 32.15
N ALA A 103 -36.84 18.73 32.12
CA ALA A 103 -36.07 19.20 33.28
C ALA A 103 -36.13 20.72 33.47
N PHE A 104 -36.52 21.50 32.44
CA PHE A 104 -36.61 22.96 32.47
C PHE A 104 -38.05 23.51 32.29
N ALA A 105 -39.07 22.64 32.30
CA ALA A 105 -40.50 22.99 32.36
C ALA A 105 -41.04 22.83 33.79
#